data_AF-A0A9D1V177-F1
#
_entry.id   AF-A0A9D1V177-F1
#
_cell.length_a   1.000
_cell.length_b   1.000
_cell.length_c   1.000
_cell.angle_alpha   90.00
_cell.angle_beta   90.00
_cell.angle_gamma   90.00
#
_symmetry.space_group_name_H-M   'P 1'
#
loop_
_entity.id
_entity.type
_entity.pdbx_description
1 polymer ?
#
loop_
_entity_poly.entity_id
_entity_poly.type
_entity_poly.pdbx_seq_one_letter_code
_entity_poly.pdbx_strand_id
1 'polypeptide(L)'
;MPYRRLPNTDAARLRALKNALDKSERVAVSDIAFSLGLKQKIEFFLPKFEVAIKNSAMAKEQQFGNSPKFSEYAKKARLYVSHFIQVLNFCIARGEMKPAIRRYYGLDEKSSKVPSLVTEQDLLQWGEKIINGEQERLRNRDGNPIYCPSIALVKVNYENFKENYLRQKQFQTNSARESGNVAQYRAEADALILELWNEVEQCFSGVRDEEVRRHKCEEYGLVYVFRHGEEERIRQRKEAERITLKLF
;
A
#
# COMPACT_ATOMS: atom_id res chain seq x y z
N MET A 1 -2.55 -29.99 23.03
CA MET A 1 -3.00 -29.07 21.95
C MET A 1 -1.88 -28.16 21.45
N PRO A 2 -1.78 -27.91 20.12
CA PRO A 2 -0.84 -26.94 19.53
C PRO A 2 -1.16 -25.51 20.00
N TYR A 3 -0.22 -24.59 19.81
CA TYR A 3 -0.43 -23.20 20.25
C TYR A 3 -1.24 -22.41 19.21
N ARG A 4 -2.11 -21.51 19.70
CA ARG A 4 -2.88 -20.59 18.86
C ARG A 4 -2.08 -19.33 18.54
N ARG A 5 -2.26 -18.77 17.35
CA ARG A 5 -1.68 -17.49 16.95
C ARG A 5 -2.78 -16.56 16.45
N LEU A 6 -2.97 -15.43 17.11
CA LEU A 6 -3.93 -14.42 16.65
C LEU A 6 -3.60 -13.98 15.22
N PRO A 7 -4.63 -13.69 14.39
CA PRO A 7 -4.43 -13.24 13.02
C PRO A 7 -3.53 -12.01 12.92
N ASN A 8 -2.53 -12.06 12.05
CA ASN A 8 -1.59 -10.96 11.84
C ASN A 8 -1.95 -10.06 10.64
N THR A 9 -2.85 -10.51 9.77
CA THR A 9 -3.30 -9.77 8.59
C THR A 9 -4.77 -9.39 8.71
N ASP A 10 -5.15 -8.28 8.10
CA ASP A 10 -6.54 -7.79 8.11
C ASP A 10 -7.48 -8.81 7.42
N ALA A 11 -7.01 -9.49 6.37
CA ALA A 11 -7.74 -10.59 5.74
C ALA A 11 -7.96 -11.80 6.66
N ALA A 12 -6.96 -12.17 7.47
CA ALA A 12 -7.10 -13.27 8.42
C ALA A 12 -8.01 -12.90 9.60
N ARG A 13 -7.96 -11.65 10.09
CA ARG A 13 -8.91 -11.13 11.08
C ARG A 13 -10.34 -11.22 10.56
N LEU A 14 -10.56 -10.75 9.34
CA LEU A 14 -11.86 -10.78 8.69
C LEU A 14 -12.39 -12.20 8.54
N ARG A 15 -11.54 -13.13 8.10
CA ARG A 15 -11.89 -14.54 7.96
C ARG A 15 -12.29 -15.17 9.30
N ALA A 16 -11.53 -14.91 10.37
CA ALA A 16 -11.83 -15.45 11.69
C ALA A 16 -13.22 -15.03 12.18
N LEU A 17 -13.53 -13.73 12.08
CA LEU A 17 -14.83 -13.19 12.49
C LEU A 17 -15.99 -13.68 11.60
N LYS A 18 -15.78 -13.75 10.27
CA LYS A 18 -16.77 -14.29 9.33
C LYS A 18 -17.10 -15.75 9.61
N ASN A 19 -16.07 -16.60 9.77
CA ASN A 19 -16.27 -18.02 10.03
C ASN A 19 -17.07 -18.24 11.32
N ALA A 20 -16.83 -17.45 12.37
CA ALA A 20 -17.59 -17.53 13.61
C ALA A 20 -19.06 -17.16 13.42
N LEU A 21 -19.35 -16.07 12.69
CA LEU A 21 -20.74 -15.69 12.39
C LEU A 21 -21.43 -16.75 11.52
N ASP A 22 -20.81 -17.16 10.42
CA ASP A 22 -21.32 -18.20 9.51
C ASP A 22 -21.63 -19.50 10.27
N LYS A 23 -20.76 -19.90 11.21
CA LYS A 23 -21.01 -21.08 12.04
C LYS A 23 -22.18 -20.87 13.00
N SER A 24 -22.27 -19.68 13.61
CA SER A 24 -23.36 -19.33 14.54
C SER A 24 -24.73 -19.24 13.87
N GLU A 25 -24.79 -19.03 12.55
CA GLU A 25 -26.02 -19.01 11.76
C GLU A 25 -26.51 -20.41 11.37
N ARG A 26 -25.60 -21.38 11.33
CA ARG A 26 -25.89 -22.78 10.92
C ARG A 26 -26.28 -23.68 12.09
N VAL A 27 -26.12 -23.22 13.32
CA VAL A 27 -26.43 -23.99 14.54
C VAL A 27 -27.60 -23.37 15.28
N ALA A 28 -28.30 -24.16 16.08
CA ALA A 28 -29.33 -23.63 16.96
C ALA A 28 -28.73 -22.64 17.95
N VAL A 29 -29.54 -21.67 18.41
CA VAL A 29 -29.09 -20.63 19.35
C VAL A 29 -28.51 -21.22 20.64
N SER A 30 -29.02 -22.37 21.09
CA SER A 30 -28.51 -23.11 22.25
C SER A 30 -27.12 -23.70 22.07
N ASP A 31 -26.71 -23.91 20.82
CA ASP A 31 -25.51 -24.70 20.45
C ASP A 31 -24.35 -23.79 19.99
N ILE A 32 -24.55 -22.47 20.03
CA ILE A 32 -23.51 -21.50 19.72
C ILE A 32 -22.42 -21.58 20.80
N ALA A 33 -21.17 -21.76 20.38
CA ALA A 33 -20.04 -21.94 21.29
C ALA A 33 -19.52 -20.65 21.96
N PHE A 34 -20.23 -19.52 21.78
CA PHE A 34 -19.89 -18.21 22.31
C PHE A 34 -21.16 -17.41 22.60
N SER A 35 -21.02 -16.35 23.40
CA SER A 35 -22.12 -15.57 23.93
C SER A 35 -22.87 -14.78 22.86
N LEU A 36 -24.18 -14.63 23.04
CA LEU A 36 -25.02 -13.80 22.17
C LEU A 36 -24.60 -12.33 22.17
N GLY A 37 -24.10 -11.83 23.30
CA GLY A 37 -23.56 -10.47 23.38
C GLY A 37 -22.32 -10.30 22.49
N LEU A 38 -21.42 -11.28 22.48
CA LEU A 38 -20.27 -11.26 21.60
C LEU A 38 -20.67 -11.38 20.12
N LYS A 39 -21.67 -12.22 19.80
CA LYS A 39 -22.25 -12.29 18.46
C LYS A 39 -22.69 -10.92 17.95
N GLN A 40 -23.49 -10.20 18.74
CA GLN A 40 -23.98 -8.86 18.38
C GLN A 40 -22.84 -7.84 18.18
N LYS A 41 -21.81 -7.87 19.06
CA LYS A 41 -20.63 -7.01 18.89
C LYS A 41 -19.95 -7.27 17.55
N ILE A 42 -19.74 -8.55 17.19
CA ILE A 42 -19.09 -8.94 15.94
C ILE A 42 -19.96 -8.52 14.73
N GLU A 43 -21.27 -8.75 14.77
CA GLU A 43 -22.21 -8.35 13.72
C GLU A 43 -22.21 -6.83 13.46
N PHE A 44 -22.06 -6.02 14.51
CA PHE A 44 -21.99 -4.55 14.38
C PHE A 44 -20.62 -4.05 13.90
N PHE A 45 -19.55 -4.72 14.33
CA PHE A 45 -18.17 -4.35 14.02
C PHE A 45 -17.80 -4.72 12.57
N LEU A 46 -18.15 -5.94 12.15
CA LEU A 46 -17.66 -6.56 10.93
C LEU A 46 -17.93 -5.73 9.65
N PRO A 47 -19.13 -5.16 9.42
CA PRO A 47 -19.40 -4.36 8.22
C PRO A 47 -18.49 -3.12 8.12
N LYS A 48 -18.18 -2.47 9.26
CA LYS A 48 -17.32 -1.28 9.29
C LYS A 48 -15.88 -1.65 8.93
N PHE A 49 -15.39 -2.76 9.48
CA PHE A 49 -14.06 -3.26 9.21
C PHE A 49 -13.90 -3.70 7.75
N GLU A 50 -14.91 -4.37 7.19
CA GLU A 50 -14.95 -4.76 5.77
C GLU A 50 -14.87 -3.56 4.83
N VAL A 51 -15.70 -2.54 5.08
CA VAL A 51 -15.71 -1.32 4.27
C VAL A 51 -14.35 -0.63 4.35
N ALA A 52 -13.75 -0.53 5.53
CA ALA A 52 -12.41 0.06 5.70
C ALA A 52 -11.36 -0.70 4.89
N ILE A 53 -11.33 -2.04 4.97
CA ILE A 53 -10.38 -2.87 4.22
C ILE A 53 -10.59 -2.69 2.71
N LYS A 54 -11.85 -2.70 2.24
CA LYS A 54 -12.18 -2.53 0.83
C LYS A 54 -11.73 -1.16 0.31
N ASN A 55 -12.01 -0.09 1.05
CA ASN A 55 -11.61 1.26 0.69
C ASN A 55 -10.08 1.40 0.63
N SER A 56 -9.37 0.81 1.58
CA SER A 56 -7.90 0.79 1.59
C SER A 56 -7.33 0.05 0.37
N ALA A 57 -7.90 -1.11 0.02
CA ALA A 57 -7.51 -1.86 -1.16
C ALA A 57 -7.74 -1.07 -2.45
N MET A 58 -8.92 -0.46 -2.61
CA MET A 58 -9.25 0.37 -3.78
C MET A 58 -8.33 1.60 -3.91
N ALA A 59 -8.06 2.30 -2.80
CA ALA A 59 -7.17 3.46 -2.81
C ALA A 59 -5.74 3.07 -3.21
N LYS A 60 -5.25 1.91 -2.75
CA LYS A 60 -3.94 1.38 -3.09
C LYS A 60 -3.86 0.96 -4.57
N GLU A 61 -4.91 0.34 -5.10
CA GLU A 61 -5.01 -0.01 -6.52
C GLU A 61 -4.95 1.23 -7.41
N GLN A 62 -5.69 2.30 -7.07
CA GLN A 62 -5.62 3.57 -7.83
C GLN A 62 -4.22 4.19 -7.81
N GLN A 63 -3.55 4.18 -6.65
CA GLN A 63 -2.18 4.67 -6.53
C GLN A 63 -1.21 3.90 -7.43
N PHE A 64 -1.31 2.57 -7.46
CA PHE A 64 -0.45 1.74 -8.29
C PHE A 64 -0.79 1.86 -9.78
N GLY A 65 -2.07 1.90 -10.13
CA GLY A 65 -2.54 2.03 -11.51
C GLY A 65 -2.07 3.32 -12.19
N ASN A 66 -1.92 4.42 -11.43
CA ASN A 66 -1.41 5.68 -11.98
C ASN A 66 0.12 5.74 -12.07
N SER A 67 0.84 4.90 -11.34
CA SER A 67 2.30 4.97 -11.22
C SER A 67 3.06 4.83 -12.57
N PRO A 68 2.69 3.92 -13.49
CA PRO A 68 3.35 3.82 -14.80
C PRO A 68 3.19 5.09 -15.64
N LYS A 69 1.97 5.62 -15.73
CA LYS A 69 1.67 6.87 -16.47
C LYS A 69 2.45 8.05 -15.90
N PHE A 70 2.49 8.17 -14.57
CA PHE A 70 3.28 9.20 -13.91
C PHE A 70 4.78 9.09 -14.26
N SER A 71 5.34 7.86 -14.24
CA SER A 71 6.74 7.62 -14.61
C SER A 71 7.05 8.04 -16.04
N GLU A 72 6.16 7.77 -16.99
CA GLU A 72 6.31 8.20 -18.39
C GLU A 72 6.33 9.72 -18.53
N TYR A 73 5.39 10.43 -17.89
CA TYR A 73 5.38 11.89 -17.93
C TYR A 73 6.63 12.50 -17.28
N ALA A 74 7.08 11.96 -16.14
CA ALA A 74 8.29 12.42 -15.48
C ALA A 74 9.54 12.22 -16.35
N LYS A 75 9.68 11.06 -17.01
CA LYS A 75 10.77 10.78 -17.95
C LYS A 75 10.75 11.76 -19.12
N LYS A 76 9.57 11.99 -19.70
CA LYS A 76 9.41 12.88 -20.86
C LYS A 76 9.70 14.34 -20.51
N ALA A 77 9.14 14.85 -19.42
CA ALA A 77 9.43 16.20 -18.94
C ALA A 77 10.92 16.40 -18.66
N ARG A 78 11.57 15.43 -18.01
CA ARG A 78 13.01 15.46 -17.74
C ARG A 78 13.86 15.52 -19.00
N LEU A 79 13.53 14.72 -20.00
CA LEU A 79 14.19 14.74 -21.30
C LEU A 79 14.11 16.13 -21.93
N TYR A 80 12.92 16.72 -22.01
CA TYR A 80 12.72 18.02 -22.65
C TYR A 80 13.38 19.17 -21.90
N VAL A 81 13.26 19.21 -20.57
CA VAL A 81 13.91 20.25 -19.74
C VAL A 81 15.43 20.13 -19.85
N SER A 82 16.00 18.93 -19.72
CA SER A 82 17.44 18.70 -19.87
C SER A 82 17.94 19.10 -21.25
N HIS A 83 17.24 18.69 -22.31
CA HIS A 83 17.65 18.94 -23.68
C HIS A 83 17.58 20.43 -24.02
N PHE A 84 16.57 21.16 -23.54
CA PHE A 84 16.50 22.61 -23.70
C PHE A 84 17.73 23.32 -23.11
N ILE A 85 18.14 22.94 -21.89
CA ILE A 85 19.33 23.51 -21.23
C ILE A 85 20.62 23.19 -22.02
N GLN A 86 20.73 21.97 -22.56
CA GLN A 86 21.87 21.59 -23.41
C GLN A 86 21.93 22.42 -24.68
N VAL A 87 20.81 22.62 -25.37
CA VAL A 87 20.75 23.38 -26.62
C VAL A 87 21.01 24.87 -26.37
N LEU A 88 20.50 25.42 -25.28
CA LEU A 88 20.85 26.76 -24.80
C LEU A 88 22.38 26.90 -24.65
N ASN A 89 23.03 25.91 -24.02
CA ASN A 89 24.48 25.91 -23.86
C ASN A 89 25.22 25.76 -25.19
N PHE A 90 24.68 25.02 -26.16
CA PHE A 90 25.25 24.92 -27.50
C PHE A 90 25.12 26.22 -28.30
N CYS A 91 23.99 26.93 -28.19
CA CYS A 91 23.84 28.27 -28.78
C CYS A 91 24.90 29.24 -28.23
N ILE A 92 25.16 29.18 -26.92
CA ILE A 92 26.23 30.00 -26.30
C ILE A 92 27.62 29.56 -26.79
N ALA A 93 27.88 28.26 -26.90
CA ALA A 93 29.16 27.74 -27.39
C ALA A 93 29.43 28.12 -28.85
N ARG A 94 28.39 28.23 -29.69
CA ARG A 94 28.48 28.69 -31.08
C ARG A 94 28.58 30.22 -31.22
N GLY A 95 28.45 30.97 -30.12
CA GLY A 95 28.48 32.43 -30.14
C GLY A 95 27.18 33.10 -30.61
N GLU A 96 26.09 32.34 -30.77
CA GLU A 96 24.76 32.88 -31.12
C GLU A 96 24.13 33.66 -29.97
N MET A 97 24.54 33.37 -28.73
CA MET A 97 24.04 33.97 -27.51
C MET A 97 25.17 34.26 -26.51
N LYS A 98 25.03 35.33 -25.73
CA LYS A 98 26.01 35.69 -24.68
C LYS A 98 25.84 34.78 -23.45
N PRO A 99 26.92 34.37 -22.75
CA PRO A 99 26.83 33.59 -21.51
C PRO A 99 25.89 34.17 -20.44
N ALA A 100 25.80 35.51 -20.36
CA ALA A 100 24.97 36.23 -19.40
C ALA A 100 23.48 35.83 -19.42
N ILE A 101 22.96 35.32 -20.54
CA ILE A 101 21.55 34.91 -20.63
C ILE A 101 21.21 33.73 -19.71
N ARG A 102 22.21 32.96 -19.25
CA ARG A 102 22.00 31.88 -18.27
C ARG A 102 21.31 32.37 -17.00
N ARG A 103 21.51 33.64 -16.66
CA ARG A 103 20.90 34.29 -15.48
C ARG A 103 19.37 34.32 -15.55
N TYR A 104 18.77 34.42 -16.74
CA TYR A 104 17.30 34.37 -16.91
C TYR A 104 16.70 33.06 -16.39
N TYR A 105 17.45 31.97 -16.49
CA TYR A 105 17.02 30.64 -16.09
C TYR A 105 17.47 30.26 -14.66
N GLY A 106 18.15 31.18 -13.97
CA GLY A 106 18.80 30.90 -12.68
C GLY A 106 19.97 29.91 -12.78
N LEU A 107 20.61 29.82 -13.96
CA LEU A 107 21.81 29.02 -14.20
C LEU A 107 23.06 29.88 -13.98
N ASP A 108 24.17 29.24 -13.56
CA ASP A 108 25.46 29.91 -13.44
C ASP A 108 26.00 30.29 -14.82
N GLU A 109 26.35 31.55 -14.99
CA GLU A 109 26.88 32.12 -16.23
C GLU A 109 28.16 31.42 -16.71
N LYS A 110 29.01 30.99 -15.77
CA LYS A 110 30.31 30.37 -16.05
C LYS A 110 30.23 28.85 -16.24
N SER A 111 29.07 28.25 -15.98
CA SER A 111 28.89 26.80 -16.00
C SER A 111 27.95 26.38 -17.13
N SER A 112 28.38 25.43 -17.95
CA SER A 112 27.55 24.76 -18.95
C SER A 112 26.91 23.47 -18.45
N LYS A 113 27.01 23.18 -17.14
CA LYS A 113 26.46 21.96 -16.55
C LYS A 113 24.93 22.04 -16.50
N VAL A 114 24.27 20.95 -16.89
CA VAL A 114 22.84 20.78 -16.63
C VAL A 114 22.67 20.53 -15.13
N PRO A 115 21.75 21.23 -14.45
CA PRO A 115 21.47 20.98 -13.04
C PRO A 115 20.88 19.58 -12.83
N SER A 116 20.91 19.10 -11.58
CA SER A 116 20.21 17.86 -11.23
C SER A 116 18.73 18.01 -11.57
N LEU A 117 18.19 17.01 -12.27
CA LEU A 117 16.77 16.82 -12.49
C LEU A 117 16.33 15.47 -11.93
N VAL A 118 17.09 14.90 -10.97
CA VAL A 118 16.93 13.52 -10.51
C VAL A 118 15.61 13.33 -9.77
N THR A 119 15.30 14.23 -8.84
CA THR A 119 14.08 14.15 -8.02
C THR A 119 12.91 14.82 -8.74
N GLU A 120 11.67 14.48 -8.35
CA GLU A 120 10.49 15.18 -8.85
C GLU A 120 10.50 16.67 -8.47
N GLN A 121 11.04 17.00 -7.28
CA GLN A 121 11.13 18.38 -6.82
C GLN A 121 12.12 19.19 -7.65
N ASP A 122 13.28 18.61 -7.98
CA ASP A 122 14.24 19.24 -8.89
C ASP A 122 13.58 19.53 -10.24
N LEU A 123 12.84 18.54 -10.79
CA LEU A 123 12.18 18.68 -12.08
C LEU A 123 11.06 19.74 -12.05
N LEU A 124 10.31 19.84 -10.96
CA LEU A 124 9.33 20.91 -10.75
C LEU A 124 10.00 22.29 -10.73
N GLN A 125 11.03 22.44 -9.90
CA GLN A 125 11.74 23.70 -9.74
C GLN A 125 12.39 24.15 -11.04
N TRP A 126 13.15 23.28 -11.69
CA TRP A 126 13.88 23.63 -12.91
C TRP A 126 12.96 23.77 -14.11
N GLY A 127 11.92 22.95 -14.25
CA GLY A 127 10.94 23.11 -15.32
C GLY A 127 10.31 24.50 -15.31
N GLU A 128 9.91 25.00 -14.13
CA GLU A 128 9.36 26.35 -13.97
C GLU A 128 10.39 27.45 -14.26
N LYS A 129 11.61 27.33 -13.74
CA LYS A 129 12.71 28.26 -14.04
C LYS A 129 13.02 28.35 -15.54
N ILE A 130 13.04 27.21 -16.24
CA ILE A 130 13.35 27.18 -17.67
C ILE A 130 12.24 27.87 -18.48
N ILE A 131 10.98 27.56 -18.18
CA ILE A 131 9.83 28.14 -18.88
C ILE A 131 9.75 29.66 -18.66
N ASN A 132 9.85 30.09 -17.41
CA ASN A 132 9.78 31.51 -17.07
C ASN A 132 11.00 32.28 -17.60
N GLY A 133 12.20 31.69 -17.49
CA GLY A 133 13.43 32.30 -17.98
C GLY A 133 13.45 32.50 -19.48
N GLU A 134 12.94 31.54 -20.27
CA GLU A 134 12.84 31.73 -21.72
C GLU A 134 11.83 32.83 -22.07
N GLN A 135 10.70 32.89 -21.36
CA GLN A 135 9.71 33.94 -21.55
C GLN A 135 10.30 35.33 -21.26
N GLU A 136 11.08 35.47 -20.19
CA GLU A 136 11.76 36.73 -19.85
C GLU A 136 12.84 37.11 -20.86
N ARG A 137 13.69 36.15 -21.26
CA ARG A 137 14.72 36.37 -22.28
C ARG A 137 14.12 36.89 -23.59
N LEU A 138 13.04 36.25 -24.05
CA LEU A 138 12.34 36.66 -25.27
C LEU A 138 11.67 38.03 -25.13
N ARG A 139 11.08 38.33 -23.96
CA ARG A 139 10.49 39.65 -23.67
C ARG A 139 11.54 40.76 -23.75
N ASN A 140 12.76 40.49 -23.28
CA ASN A 140 13.86 41.44 -23.30
C ASN A 140 14.62 41.48 -24.65
N ARG A 141 14.18 40.69 -25.64
CA ARG A 141 14.79 40.58 -26.98
C ARG A 141 16.26 40.12 -26.95
N ASP A 142 16.64 39.32 -25.95
CA ASP A 142 18.01 38.80 -25.78
C ASP A 142 18.23 37.51 -26.60
N GLY A 143 18.24 37.68 -27.92
CA GLY A 143 18.51 36.64 -28.90
C GLY A 143 17.26 35.93 -29.43
N ASN A 144 17.48 35.02 -30.37
CA ASN A 144 16.39 34.31 -31.05
C ASN A 144 15.83 33.17 -30.20
N PRO A 145 14.55 32.78 -30.40
CA PRO A 145 13.96 31.60 -29.77
C PRO A 145 14.75 30.32 -30.05
N ILE A 146 14.77 29.41 -29.08
CA ILE A 146 15.27 28.05 -29.29
C ILE A 146 14.14 27.20 -29.87
N TYR A 147 14.40 26.53 -31.00
CA TYR A 147 13.38 25.81 -31.76
C TYR A 147 13.34 24.30 -31.50
N CYS A 148 14.45 23.67 -31.09
CA CYS A 148 14.55 22.22 -30.94
C CYS A 148 15.28 21.83 -29.64
N PRO A 149 14.56 21.51 -28.55
CA PRO A 149 13.10 21.58 -28.43
C PRO A 149 12.64 23.04 -28.27
N SER A 150 11.46 23.36 -28.81
CA SER A 150 10.83 24.65 -28.58
C SER A 150 10.35 24.77 -27.14
N ILE A 151 10.31 25.99 -26.62
CA ILE A 151 9.82 26.22 -25.25
C ILE A 151 8.37 25.78 -25.06
N ALA A 152 7.55 25.87 -26.10
CA ALA A 152 6.18 25.37 -26.09
C ALA A 152 6.15 23.86 -25.85
N LEU A 153 7.04 23.10 -26.47
CA LEU A 153 7.13 21.65 -26.29
C LEU A 153 7.64 21.29 -24.88
N VAL A 154 8.60 22.04 -24.35
CA VAL A 154 9.05 21.90 -22.96
C VAL A 154 7.88 22.14 -22.00
N LYS A 155 7.13 23.24 -22.21
CA LYS A 155 5.98 23.63 -21.39
C LYS A 155 4.89 22.55 -21.37
N VAL A 156 4.45 22.05 -22.52
CA VAL A 156 3.42 20.99 -22.60
C VAL A 156 3.83 19.74 -21.83
N ASN A 157 5.08 19.28 -22.00
CA ASN A 157 5.55 18.08 -21.30
C ASN A 157 5.71 18.32 -19.79
N TYR A 158 6.16 19.51 -19.40
CA TYR A 158 6.26 19.91 -18.00
C TYR A 158 4.88 20.00 -17.32
N GLU A 159 3.89 20.61 -17.96
CA GLU A 159 2.52 20.74 -17.43
C GLU A 159 1.86 19.38 -17.26
N ASN A 160 1.98 18.47 -18.25
CA ASN A 160 1.51 17.10 -18.13
C ASN A 160 2.15 16.36 -16.95
N PHE A 161 3.46 16.53 -16.74
CA PHE A 161 4.16 15.99 -15.58
C PHE A 161 3.65 16.62 -14.28
N LYS A 162 3.50 17.93 -14.21
CA LYS A 162 3.07 18.66 -13.00
C LYS A 162 1.66 18.25 -12.58
N GLU A 163 0.72 18.14 -13.51
CA GLU A 163 -0.64 17.64 -13.23
C GLU A 163 -0.60 16.21 -12.68
N ASN A 164 0.14 15.32 -13.34
CA ASN A 164 0.24 13.92 -12.92
C ASN A 164 0.99 13.75 -11.60
N TYR A 165 1.96 14.62 -11.30
CA TYR A 165 2.64 14.68 -10.01
C TYR A 165 1.64 14.99 -8.89
N LEU A 166 0.81 16.02 -9.06
CA LEU A 166 -0.22 16.39 -8.09
C LEU A 166 -1.24 15.26 -7.90
N ARG A 167 -1.68 14.64 -9.00
CA ARG A 167 -2.58 13.47 -8.96
C ARG A 167 -1.95 12.28 -8.23
N GLN A 168 -0.68 11.98 -8.50
CA GLN A 168 0.04 10.90 -7.81
C GLN A 168 0.19 11.19 -6.32
N LYS A 169 0.45 12.44 -5.93
CA LYS A 169 0.51 12.86 -4.53
C LYS A 169 -0.84 12.73 -3.84
N GLN A 170 -1.93 13.08 -4.52
CA GLN A 170 -3.28 12.88 -4.01
C GLN A 170 -3.59 11.40 -3.75
N PHE A 171 -3.22 10.50 -4.68
CA PHE A 171 -3.39 9.06 -4.47
C PHE A 171 -2.56 8.52 -3.30
N GLN A 172 -1.31 8.98 -3.14
CA GLN A 172 -0.47 8.62 -1.99
C GLN A 172 -1.10 9.05 -0.66
N THR A 173 -1.58 10.29 -0.57
CA THR A 173 -2.25 10.81 0.63
C THR A 173 -3.53 10.04 0.93
N ASN A 174 -4.34 9.75 -0.10
CA ASN A 174 -5.57 8.97 0.06
C ASN A 174 -5.30 7.54 0.54
N SER A 175 -4.33 6.85 -0.07
CA SER A 175 -3.94 5.50 0.34
C SER A 175 -3.42 5.46 1.78
N ALA A 176 -2.60 6.43 2.18
CA ALA A 176 -2.12 6.55 3.55
C ALA A 176 -3.27 6.77 4.54
N ARG A 177 -4.24 7.65 4.21
CA ARG A 177 -5.43 7.89 5.02
C ARG A 177 -6.26 6.63 5.20
N GLU A 178 -6.61 5.95 4.11
CA GLU A 178 -7.43 4.73 4.19
C GLU A 178 -6.70 3.57 4.89
N SER A 179 -5.37 3.46 4.74
CA SER A 179 -4.59 2.51 5.54
C SER A 179 -4.62 2.86 7.04
N GLY A 180 -4.64 4.15 7.38
CA GLY A 180 -4.81 4.61 8.77
C GLY A 180 -6.19 4.27 9.31
N ASN A 181 -7.24 4.43 8.52
CA ASN A 181 -8.62 4.06 8.88
C ASN A 181 -8.72 2.57 9.22
N VAL A 182 -8.13 1.67 8.42
CA VAL A 182 -8.10 0.23 8.74
C VAL A 182 -7.36 -0.05 10.05
N ALA A 183 -6.25 0.65 10.29
CA ALA A 183 -5.43 0.44 11.49
C ALA A 183 -6.20 0.73 12.79
N GLN A 184 -7.14 1.68 12.77
CA GLN A 184 -7.97 2.02 13.94
C GLN A 184 -8.83 0.84 14.42
N TYR A 185 -9.26 -0.05 13.50
CA TYR A 185 -10.08 -1.21 13.82
C TYR A 185 -9.28 -2.43 14.27
N ARG A 186 -7.95 -2.45 14.10
CA ARG A 186 -7.14 -3.67 14.34
C ARG A 186 -7.16 -4.09 15.81
N ALA A 187 -7.06 -3.14 16.74
CA ALA A 187 -7.06 -3.45 18.17
C ALA A 187 -8.42 -4.02 18.62
N GLU A 188 -9.53 -3.44 18.14
CA GLU A 188 -10.88 -3.93 18.42
C GLU A 188 -11.11 -5.31 17.79
N ALA A 189 -10.68 -5.52 16.53
CA ALA A 189 -10.72 -6.84 15.89
C ALA A 189 -9.95 -7.89 16.70
N ASP A 190 -8.71 -7.58 17.12
CA ASP A 190 -7.87 -8.49 17.89
C ASP A 190 -8.50 -8.83 19.25
N ALA A 191 -9.14 -7.85 19.91
CA ALA A 191 -9.86 -8.07 21.16
C ALA A 191 -11.10 -8.97 20.97
N LEU A 192 -11.92 -8.72 19.95
CA LEU A 192 -13.09 -9.53 19.62
C LEU A 192 -12.71 -10.97 19.26
N ILE A 193 -11.65 -11.15 18.46
CA ILE A 193 -11.14 -12.47 18.09
C ILE A 193 -10.61 -13.21 19.32
N LEU A 194 -9.90 -12.51 20.21
CA LEU A 194 -9.39 -13.11 21.45
C LEU A 194 -10.53 -13.57 22.37
N GLU A 195 -11.55 -12.73 22.58
CA GLU A 195 -12.75 -13.04 23.38
C GLU A 195 -13.46 -14.26 22.78
N LEU A 196 -13.69 -14.24 21.45
CA LEU A 196 -14.31 -15.33 20.71
C LEU A 196 -13.56 -16.65 20.86
N TRP A 197 -12.25 -16.64 20.63
CA TRP A 197 -11.44 -17.85 20.69
C TRP A 197 -11.42 -18.45 22.10
N ASN A 198 -11.38 -17.61 23.13
CA ASN A 198 -11.46 -18.06 24.53
C ASN A 198 -12.81 -18.75 24.83
N GLU A 199 -13.93 -18.15 24.44
CA GLU A 199 -15.26 -18.72 24.71
C GLU A 199 -15.48 -20.05 23.97
N VAL A 200 -15.07 -20.12 22.70
CA VAL A 200 -15.17 -21.35 21.89
C VAL A 200 -14.34 -22.48 22.48
N GLU A 201 -13.08 -22.21 22.85
CA GLU A 201 -12.21 -23.23 23.48
C GLU A 201 -12.77 -23.69 24.83
N GLN A 202 -13.33 -22.78 25.61
CA GLN A 202 -13.96 -23.10 26.89
C GLN A 202 -15.19 -23.99 26.71
N CYS A 203 -16.03 -23.71 25.72
CA CYS A 203 -17.22 -24.51 25.38
C CYS A 203 -16.85 -25.97 25.07
N PHE A 204 -15.78 -26.19 24.30
CA PHE A 204 -15.34 -27.53 23.92
C PHE A 204 -14.31 -28.16 24.87
N SER A 205 -14.01 -27.54 26.02
CA SER A 205 -13.02 -28.03 26.98
C SER A 205 -13.31 -29.45 27.49
N GLY A 206 -14.58 -29.85 27.56
CA GLY A 206 -15.01 -31.19 27.99
C GLY A 206 -14.81 -32.31 26.94
N VAL A 207 -14.40 -31.98 25.71
CA VAL A 207 -14.14 -32.99 24.66
C VAL A 207 -12.79 -33.67 24.92
N ARG A 208 -12.82 -34.98 25.20
CA ARG A 208 -11.62 -35.77 25.55
C ARG A 208 -10.63 -35.93 24.39
N ASP A 209 -11.13 -36.09 23.16
CA ASP A 209 -10.26 -36.21 21.98
C ASP A 209 -9.79 -34.83 21.53
N GLU A 210 -8.49 -34.58 21.63
CA GLU A 210 -7.88 -33.30 21.24
C GLU A 210 -8.05 -32.97 19.76
N GLU A 211 -8.11 -33.95 18.85
CA GLU A 211 -8.31 -33.70 17.42
C GLU A 211 -9.76 -33.28 17.14
N VAL A 212 -10.72 -33.97 17.75
CA VAL A 212 -12.14 -33.62 17.63
C VAL A 212 -12.39 -32.24 18.23
N ARG A 213 -11.79 -31.95 19.39
CA ARG A 213 -11.88 -30.64 20.03
C ARG A 213 -11.32 -29.54 19.11
N ARG A 214 -10.17 -29.79 18.49
CA ARG A 214 -9.53 -28.85 17.56
C ARG A 214 -10.40 -28.59 16.35
N HIS A 215 -10.90 -29.64 15.69
CA HIS A 215 -11.75 -29.52 14.52
C HIS A 215 -13.01 -28.70 14.83
N LYS A 216 -13.66 -28.95 15.98
CA LYS A 216 -14.81 -28.15 16.44
C LYS A 216 -14.47 -26.68 16.62
N CYS A 217 -13.28 -26.35 17.14
CA CYS A 217 -12.81 -24.98 17.29
C CYS A 217 -12.47 -24.33 15.94
N GLU A 218 -11.84 -25.07 15.02
CA GLU A 218 -11.48 -24.59 13.68
C GLU A 218 -12.72 -24.23 12.85
N GLU A 219 -13.85 -24.93 13.05
CA GLU A 219 -15.14 -24.57 12.44
C GLU A 219 -15.64 -23.17 12.83
N TYR A 220 -15.24 -22.65 13.99
CA TYR A 220 -15.53 -21.28 14.43
C TYR A 220 -14.43 -20.28 14.02
N GLY A 221 -13.45 -20.70 13.20
CA GLY A 221 -12.40 -19.83 12.67
C GLY A 221 -11.13 -19.75 13.51
N LEU A 222 -10.96 -20.64 14.50
CA LEU A 222 -9.69 -20.76 15.23
C LEU A 222 -8.60 -21.34 14.33
N VAL A 223 -7.37 -20.87 14.52
CA VAL A 223 -6.20 -21.35 13.77
C VAL A 223 -5.11 -21.79 14.74
N TYR A 224 -4.76 -23.07 14.65
CA TYR A 224 -3.69 -23.69 15.44
C TYR A 224 -2.42 -23.80 14.62
N VAL A 225 -1.28 -23.58 15.27
CA VAL A 225 0.05 -23.70 14.66
C VAL A 225 0.84 -24.74 15.42
N PHE A 226 1.39 -25.71 14.70
CA PHE A 226 2.28 -26.73 15.26
C PHE A 226 3.72 -26.23 15.28
N ARG A 227 4.43 -26.53 16.38
CA ARG A 227 5.89 -26.41 16.41
C ARG A 227 6.51 -27.56 15.63
N HIS A 228 7.74 -27.36 15.20
CA HIS A 228 8.47 -28.38 14.45
C HIS A 228 8.57 -29.69 15.25
N GLY A 229 8.19 -30.81 14.63
CA GLY A 229 8.17 -32.15 15.25
C GLY A 229 7.01 -32.41 16.23
N GLU A 230 6.14 -31.43 16.49
CA GLU A 230 5.02 -31.60 17.42
C GLU A 230 3.91 -32.48 16.83
N GLU A 231 3.65 -32.34 15.53
CA GLU A 231 2.69 -33.18 14.79
C GLU A 231 3.14 -34.65 14.72
N GLU A 232 4.43 -34.88 14.45
CA GLU A 232 5.06 -36.21 14.43
C GLU A 232 4.94 -36.91 15.79
N ARG A 233 5.20 -36.18 16.88
CA ARG A 233 5.10 -36.69 18.26
C ARG A 233 3.66 -37.06 18.62
N ILE A 234 2.68 -36.25 18.20
CA ILE A 234 1.26 -36.54 18.43
C ILE A 234 0.86 -37.81 17.67
N ARG A 235 1.30 -37.97 16.41
CA ARG A 235 1.03 -39.16 15.60
C ARG A 235 1.62 -40.43 16.23
N GLN A 236 2.89 -40.38 16.63
CA GLN A 236 3.59 -41.50 17.29
C GLN A 236 2.92 -41.92 18.60
N ARG A 237 2.48 -40.96 19.42
CA ARG A 237 1.76 -41.24 20.66
C ARG A 237 0.42 -41.94 20.42
N LYS A 238 -0.36 -41.48 19.43
CA LYS A 238 -1.63 -42.12 19.06
C LYS A 238 -1.42 -43.54 18.56
N GLU A 239 -0.36 -43.77 17.78
CA GLU A 239 -0.03 -45.09 17.26
C GLU A 239 0.36 -46.05 18.40
N ALA A 240 1.15 -45.59 19.36
CA ALA A 240 1.47 -46.34 20.58
C ALA A 240 0.21 -46.68 21.42
N GLU A 241 -0.68 -45.72 21.66
CA GLU A 241 -1.94 -45.93 22.40
C GLU A 241 -2.85 -46.95 21.69
N ARG A 242 -2.92 -46.91 20.36
CA ARG A 242 -3.70 -47.85 19.54
C ARG A 242 -3.14 -49.28 19.60
N ILE A 243 -1.83 -49.43 19.67
CA ILE A 243 -1.15 -50.73 19.80
C ILE A 243 -1.42 -51.30 21.20
N THR A 244 -1.31 -50.48 22.25
CA THR A 244 -1.62 -50.93 23.62
C THR A 244 -3.08 -51.36 23.80
N LEU A 245 -4.04 -50.66 23.18
CA LEU A 245 -5.47 -51.01 23.21
C LEU A 245 -5.82 -52.30 22.45
N LYS A 246 -4.92 -52.81 21.58
CA LYS A 246 -5.10 -54.08 20.87
C LYS A 246 -4.46 -55.28 21.59
N LEU A 247 -3.64 -55.01 22.61
CA LEU A 247 -2.90 -56.02 23.38
C LEU A 247 -3.61 -56.40 24.70
N PHE A 248 -4.73 -55.74 25.01
CA PHE A 248 -5.68 -56.06 26.08
C PHE A 248 -7.04 -56.37 25.47
#